data_AF-A0A925GNE4-F1
#
_entry.id   AF-A0A925GNE4-F1
#
_cell.length_a   1.000
_cell.length_b   1.000
_cell.length_c   1.000
_cell.angle_alpha   90.00
_cell.angle_beta   90.00
_cell.angle_gamma   90.00
#
_symmetry.space_group_name_H-M   'P 1'
#
loop_
_entity.id
_entity.type
_entity.pdbx_description
1 polymer ?
#
loop_
_entity_poly.entity_id
_entity_poly.type
_entity_poly.pdbx_seq_one_letter_code
_entity_poly.pdbx_strand_id
1 'polypeptide(L)'
;MKTMLHLLAMVWLVACQKEDAYLPTNFDYPIPPVAVTENVNVGAYYATYAAADWAKKYTHTPQLGEYSPLSAQVMAQHRAWADLGGVDFFVFNWNGAATGDAVLNAFTGGRNNAVKMVINYNLAHLAATNAAPLTGAKRVTLINEFKRLATTHFNQAYYYTVDGQPVVLISPLNLPANASASVDFNAVIAALRAAMNELGINPYIIGEITSGWLPPQRYRSAVKAVDAVDLNNWATDNYDRSVFFPSFSDMNWQHWTDSTTAWQVDFVPCIFPGYNDKTFNPASSLYDIGRSAAFYTDYCHVAKRNLGEKRIVLINSWNNFQMGTALEPAQEYGTTYLELTRSQFKVN
;
A
#
# COMPACT_ATOMS: atom_id res chain seq x y z
N MET A 1 25.53 -10.96 -75.41
CA MET A 1 24.53 -9.96 -74.98
C MET A 1 23.56 -10.64 -74.02
N LYS A 2 23.46 -10.12 -72.79
CA LYS A 2 22.45 -10.40 -71.74
C LYS A 2 22.27 -11.85 -71.26
N THR A 3 22.67 -12.11 -70.02
CA THR A 3 21.69 -12.37 -68.95
C THR A 3 22.35 -12.20 -67.57
N MET A 4 21.85 -11.19 -66.84
CA MET A 4 22.08 -10.98 -65.41
C MET A 4 21.52 -12.15 -64.61
N LEU A 5 22.27 -12.64 -63.61
CA LEU A 5 21.72 -13.41 -62.51
C LEU A 5 21.84 -12.55 -61.24
N HIS A 6 20.73 -11.98 -60.80
CA HIS A 6 20.63 -11.31 -59.51
C HIS A 6 20.25 -12.35 -58.46
N LEU A 7 21.15 -12.60 -57.51
CA LEU A 7 20.83 -13.31 -56.28
C LEU A 7 19.94 -12.40 -55.44
N LEU A 8 18.64 -12.70 -55.39
CA LEU A 8 17.73 -12.08 -54.43
C LEU A 8 17.84 -12.86 -53.11
N ALA A 9 18.48 -12.26 -52.11
CA ALA A 9 18.45 -12.77 -50.75
C ALA A 9 17.04 -12.57 -50.17
N MET A 10 16.30 -13.66 -49.98
CA MET A 10 15.07 -13.65 -49.18
C MET A 10 15.45 -13.48 -47.71
N VAL A 11 15.43 -12.24 -47.23
CA VAL A 11 15.38 -11.95 -45.80
C VAL A 11 13.98 -12.33 -45.32
N TRP A 12 13.86 -13.44 -44.61
CA TRP A 12 12.68 -13.74 -43.83
C TRP A 12 12.56 -12.70 -42.71
N LEU A 13 11.72 -11.69 -42.94
CA LEU A 13 11.21 -10.83 -41.88
C LEU A 13 10.34 -11.70 -40.98
N VAL A 14 10.92 -12.25 -39.91
CA VAL A 14 10.15 -12.66 -38.74
C VAL A 14 9.67 -11.36 -38.10
N ALA A 15 8.57 -10.82 -38.64
CA ALA A 15 7.81 -9.81 -37.94
C ALA A 15 7.36 -10.47 -36.64
N CYS A 16 7.82 -9.95 -35.50
CA CYS A 16 7.15 -10.21 -34.22
C CYS A 16 5.67 -9.96 -34.46
N GLN A 17 4.85 -11.01 -34.46
CA GLN A 17 3.42 -10.84 -34.31
C GLN A 17 3.26 -10.08 -33.01
N LYS A 18 2.76 -8.85 -33.13
CA LYS A 18 2.19 -8.16 -32.00
C LYS A 18 1.01 -9.05 -31.61
N GLU A 19 1.18 -9.88 -30.58
CA GLU A 19 0.03 -10.46 -29.93
C GLU A 19 -0.77 -9.24 -29.46
N ASP A 20 -1.86 -8.98 -30.18
CA ASP A 20 -2.96 -8.22 -29.64
C ASP A 20 -3.35 -8.99 -28.38
N ALA A 21 -2.84 -8.54 -27.24
CA ALA A 21 -3.14 -9.11 -25.94
C ALA A 21 -4.61 -8.79 -25.64
N TYR A 22 -5.50 -9.52 -26.31
CA TYR A 22 -6.88 -9.63 -25.90
C TYR A 22 -6.85 -10.08 -24.44
N LEU A 23 -7.60 -9.40 -23.58
CA LEU A 23 -7.89 -9.90 -22.26
C LEU A 23 -8.38 -11.36 -22.40
N PRO A 24 -8.01 -12.27 -21.48
CA PRO A 24 -8.51 -13.64 -21.52
C PRO A 24 -10.03 -13.61 -21.69
N THR A 25 -10.59 -14.49 -22.52
CA THR A 25 -12.04 -14.47 -22.83
C THR A 25 -12.96 -14.55 -21.60
N ASN A 26 -12.44 -15.00 -20.46
CA ASN A 26 -13.07 -14.96 -19.13
C ASN A 26 -12.35 -13.94 -18.21
N PHE A 27 -12.58 -12.65 -18.41
CA PHE A 27 -12.09 -11.60 -17.51
C PHE A 27 -13.15 -11.08 -16.52
N ASP A 28 -14.43 -11.31 -16.83
CA ASP A 28 -15.57 -11.04 -15.94
C ASP A 28 -16.03 -12.37 -15.32
N TYR A 29 -15.73 -12.55 -14.04
CA TYR A 29 -16.09 -13.76 -13.31
C TYR A 29 -16.36 -13.45 -11.84
N PRO A 30 -17.26 -14.19 -11.18
CA PRO A 30 -17.47 -14.06 -9.74
C PRO A 30 -16.20 -14.50 -9.00
N ILE A 31 -15.79 -13.75 -7.98
CA ILE A 31 -14.63 -14.10 -7.17
C ILE A 31 -14.93 -15.35 -6.34
N PRO A 32 -14.16 -16.44 -6.50
CA PRO A 32 -14.36 -17.62 -5.67
C PRO A 32 -14.11 -17.29 -4.20
N PRO A 33 -15.05 -17.63 -3.29
CA PRO A 33 -14.90 -17.33 -1.88
C PRO A 33 -13.72 -18.13 -1.30
N VAL A 34 -12.92 -17.45 -0.48
CA VAL A 34 -11.82 -18.06 0.30
C VAL A 34 -12.16 -17.99 1.78
N ALA A 35 -12.28 -19.18 2.39
CA ALA A 35 -12.47 -19.32 3.83
C ALA A 35 -11.20 -18.90 4.57
N VAL A 36 -11.36 -18.21 5.69
CA VAL A 36 -10.24 -17.87 6.59
C VAL A 36 -9.98 -19.07 7.51
N THR A 37 -8.88 -19.78 7.27
CA THR A 37 -8.45 -20.92 8.10
C THR A 37 -7.44 -20.54 9.16
N GLU A 38 -6.77 -19.40 8.95
CA GLU A 38 -5.73 -18.85 9.81
C GLU A 38 -5.85 -17.32 9.79
N ASN A 39 -5.50 -16.66 10.90
CA ASN A 39 -5.52 -15.21 10.97
C ASN A 39 -4.64 -14.59 9.86
N VAL A 40 -5.15 -13.53 9.25
CA VAL A 40 -4.42 -12.67 8.32
C VAL A 40 -4.02 -11.41 9.10
N ASN A 41 -2.79 -10.94 8.90
CA ASN A 41 -2.27 -9.74 9.53
C ASN A 41 -2.81 -8.50 8.78
N VAL A 42 -3.67 -7.72 9.43
CA VAL A 42 -4.39 -6.59 8.80
C VAL A 42 -3.78 -5.26 9.25
N GLY A 43 -3.22 -4.52 8.31
CA GLY A 43 -2.80 -3.14 8.48
C GLY A 43 -3.81 -2.15 7.91
N ALA A 44 -3.87 -0.94 8.44
CA ALA A 44 -4.65 0.15 7.82
C ALA A 44 -3.86 1.46 7.77
N TYR A 45 -3.87 2.14 6.61
CA TYR A 45 -3.24 3.46 6.44
C TYR A 45 -3.96 4.52 7.25
N TYR A 46 -3.22 5.24 8.09
CA TYR A 46 -3.78 6.26 8.96
C TYR A 46 -3.49 7.66 8.41
N ALA A 47 -4.55 8.40 8.09
CA ALA A 47 -4.47 9.79 7.65
C ALA A 47 -4.47 10.75 8.85
N THR A 48 -3.56 11.72 8.83
CA THR A 48 -3.42 12.73 9.90
C THR A 48 -4.19 13.99 9.52
N TYR A 49 -5.53 13.94 9.64
CA TYR A 49 -6.39 15.08 9.28
C TYR A 49 -6.17 16.27 10.23
N ALA A 50 -6.03 17.46 9.65
CA ALA A 50 -6.06 18.73 10.36
C ALA A 50 -7.32 19.54 10.03
N ALA A 51 -7.53 20.67 10.69
CA ALA A 51 -8.68 21.55 10.42
C ALA A 51 -8.81 21.95 8.94
N ALA A 52 -7.68 22.18 8.25
CA ALA A 52 -7.67 22.48 6.83
C ALA A 52 -8.11 21.30 5.95
N ASP A 53 -7.99 20.06 6.43
CA ASP A 53 -8.45 18.88 5.72
C ASP A 53 -9.95 18.66 5.89
N TRP A 54 -10.47 18.91 7.10
CA TRP A 54 -11.92 18.89 7.36
C TRP A 54 -12.67 20.01 6.65
N ALA A 55 -12.03 21.16 6.40
CA ALA A 55 -12.61 22.23 5.61
C ALA A 55 -12.86 21.85 4.13
N LYS A 56 -12.24 20.77 3.64
CA LYS A 56 -12.47 20.22 2.30
C LYS A 56 -13.68 19.29 2.32
N LYS A 57 -14.26 19.02 1.15
CA LYS A 57 -15.41 18.11 1.01
C LYS A 57 -14.97 16.64 1.08
N TYR A 58 -15.85 15.78 1.60
CA TYR A 58 -15.60 14.35 1.83
C TYR A 58 -16.89 13.52 1.73
N THR A 59 -16.77 12.22 1.44
CA THR A 59 -17.88 11.37 0.93
C THR A 59 -18.80 10.78 2.01
N HIS A 60 -18.33 10.64 3.25
CA HIS A 60 -19.08 10.04 4.37
C HIS A 60 -18.85 10.82 5.66
N THR A 61 -19.80 10.77 6.59
CA THR A 61 -19.79 11.56 7.83
C THR A 61 -19.13 10.78 8.95
N PRO A 62 -17.91 11.14 9.42
CA PRO A 62 -17.24 10.40 10.49
C PRO A 62 -18.10 10.34 11.74
N GLN A 63 -18.16 9.19 12.41
CA GLN A 63 -18.99 9.03 13.61
C GLN A 63 -18.50 9.92 14.77
N LEU A 64 -17.20 10.25 14.81
CA LEU A 64 -16.61 11.18 15.77
C LEU A 64 -16.72 12.67 15.35
N GLY A 65 -17.34 12.96 14.20
CA GLY A 65 -17.32 14.28 13.59
C GLY A 65 -15.93 14.69 13.11
N GLU A 66 -15.71 15.99 12.96
CA GLU A 66 -14.40 16.52 12.56
C GLU A 66 -13.48 16.59 13.79
N TYR A 67 -12.36 15.87 13.73
CA TYR A 67 -11.52 15.64 14.90
C TYR A 67 -10.03 15.94 14.66
N SER A 68 -9.27 16.04 15.74
CA SER A 68 -7.81 15.96 15.66
C SER A 68 -7.35 14.56 16.08
N PRO A 69 -6.51 13.87 15.28
CA PRO A 69 -5.92 12.60 15.68
C PRO A 69 -4.95 12.74 16.87
N LEU A 70 -4.60 13.97 17.26
CA LEU A 70 -3.79 14.26 18.44
C LEU A 70 -4.62 14.27 19.73
N SER A 71 -5.96 14.24 19.63
CA SER A 71 -6.83 14.11 20.80
C SER A 71 -6.70 12.71 21.40
N ALA A 72 -6.39 12.64 22.69
CA ALA A 72 -6.27 11.37 23.40
C ALA A 72 -7.55 10.54 23.36
N GLN A 73 -8.72 11.19 23.41
CA GLN A 73 -10.03 10.53 23.35
C GLN A 73 -10.29 9.93 21.97
N VAL A 74 -10.00 10.69 20.91
CA VAL A 74 -10.16 10.25 19.51
C VAL A 74 -9.22 9.07 19.23
N MET A 75 -7.94 9.20 19.58
CA MET A 75 -6.97 8.14 19.36
C MET A 75 -7.29 6.89 20.18
N ALA A 76 -7.77 7.03 21.43
CA ALA A 76 -8.24 5.90 22.23
C ALA A 76 -9.42 5.18 21.56
N GLN A 77 -10.38 5.93 21.03
CA GLN A 77 -11.53 5.36 20.32
C GLN A 77 -11.11 4.67 19.03
N HIS A 78 -10.20 5.24 18.25
CA HIS A 78 -9.69 4.61 17.03
C HIS A 78 -9.00 3.28 17.32
N ARG A 79 -8.24 3.20 18.42
CA ARG A 79 -7.63 1.93 18.83
C ARG A 79 -8.66 0.89 19.27
N ALA A 80 -9.70 1.30 19.98
CA ALA A 80 -10.79 0.41 20.36
C ALA A 80 -11.55 -0.12 19.13
N TRP A 81 -11.80 0.73 18.13
CA TRP A 81 -12.40 0.31 16.87
C TRP A 81 -11.48 -0.54 16.01
N ALA A 82 -10.18 -0.31 16.03
CA ALA A 82 -9.21 -1.19 15.38
C ALA A 82 -9.26 -2.61 15.95
N ASP A 83 -9.29 -2.74 17.28
CA ASP A 83 -9.43 -4.04 17.95
C ASP A 83 -10.77 -4.73 17.59
N LEU A 84 -11.87 -3.95 17.54
CA LEU A 84 -13.17 -4.44 17.07
C LEU A 84 -13.09 -4.99 15.65
N GLY A 85 -12.45 -4.25 14.74
CA GLY A 85 -12.31 -4.64 13.34
C GLY A 85 -11.25 -5.71 13.06
N GLY A 86 -10.51 -6.15 14.08
CA GLY A 86 -9.38 -7.06 13.89
C GLY A 86 -8.25 -6.43 13.04
N VAL A 87 -8.04 -5.12 13.17
CA VAL A 87 -6.90 -4.41 12.58
C VAL A 87 -5.71 -4.55 13.52
N ASP A 88 -4.67 -5.23 13.06
CA ASP A 88 -3.48 -5.56 13.87
C ASP A 88 -2.53 -4.36 13.98
N PHE A 89 -2.50 -3.46 12.99
CA PHE A 89 -1.68 -2.26 13.06
C PHE A 89 -2.20 -1.09 12.21
N PHE A 90 -1.84 0.13 12.64
CA PHE A 90 -1.95 1.32 11.81
C PHE A 90 -0.61 1.65 11.16
N VAL A 91 -0.67 2.07 9.89
CA VAL A 91 0.48 2.57 9.13
C VAL A 91 0.45 4.09 9.16
N PHE A 92 1.40 4.70 9.88
CA PHE A 92 1.55 6.14 9.99
C PHE A 92 2.60 6.65 9.00
N ASN A 93 2.20 7.53 8.08
CA ASN A 93 3.13 8.19 7.18
C ASN A 93 4.02 9.18 7.95
N TRP A 94 5.33 9.07 7.79
CA TRP A 94 6.33 9.91 8.43
C TRP A 94 7.29 10.48 7.38
N ASN A 95 7.51 11.79 7.42
CA ASN A 95 8.22 12.54 6.39
C ASN A 95 9.20 13.58 6.95
N GLY A 96 9.82 13.33 8.11
CA GLY A 96 10.73 14.30 8.75
C GLY A 96 10.06 15.47 9.47
N ALA A 97 8.75 15.67 9.30
CA ALA A 97 8.04 16.79 9.91
C ALA A 97 7.63 16.51 11.36
N ALA A 98 7.55 17.59 12.17
CA ALA A 98 7.11 17.52 13.57
C ALA A 98 5.69 16.96 13.75
N THR A 99 4.82 17.13 12.74
CA THR A 99 3.47 16.55 12.73
C THR A 99 3.49 15.02 12.68
N GLY A 100 4.49 14.43 12.02
CA GLY A 100 4.73 12.99 12.02
C GLY A 100 5.05 12.49 13.42
N ASP A 101 6.02 13.11 14.10
CA ASP A 101 6.36 12.74 15.48
C ASP A 101 5.17 12.93 16.44
N ALA A 102 4.37 13.99 16.24
CA ALA A 102 3.18 14.25 17.07
C ALA A 102 2.13 13.14 17.00
N VAL A 103 1.82 12.63 15.79
CA VAL A 103 0.83 11.54 15.66
C VAL A 103 1.35 10.21 16.18
N LEU A 104 2.66 9.92 16.00
CA LEU A 104 3.28 8.74 16.60
C LEU A 104 3.18 8.79 18.13
N ASN A 105 3.47 9.94 18.74
CA ASN A 105 3.34 10.14 20.18
C ASN A 105 1.88 10.02 20.66
N ALA A 106 0.93 10.63 19.95
CA ALA A 106 -0.50 10.51 20.26
C ALA A 106 -0.96 9.04 20.26
N PHE A 107 -0.47 8.24 19.30
CA PHE A 107 -0.75 6.80 19.27
C PHE A 107 -0.27 6.10 20.54
N THR A 108 0.92 6.44 21.07
CA THR A 108 1.50 5.79 22.27
C THR A 108 0.78 6.08 23.59
N GLY A 109 0.02 7.17 23.69
CA GLY A 109 -0.58 7.62 24.95
C GLY A 109 -1.73 6.75 25.46
N GLY A 110 -1.62 6.29 26.72
CA GLY A 110 -2.72 5.67 27.47
C GLY A 110 -3.29 4.39 26.84
N ARG A 111 -2.45 3.58 26.20
CA ARG A 111 -2.88 2.41 25.43
C ARG A 111 -3.09 1.18 26.30
N ASN A 112 -4.23 0.52 26.09
CA ASN A 112 -4.50 -0.85 26.56
C ASN A 112 -4.96 -1.78 25.41
N ASN A 113 -4.92 -1.28 24.16
CA ASN A 113 -5.46 -1.93 22.97
C ASN A 113 -4.43 -2.83 22.27
N ALA A 114 -4.92 -3.81 21.51
CA ALA A 114 -4.09 -4.80 20.83
C ALA A 114 -3.43 -4.26 19.56
N VAL A 115 -4.11 -3.40 18.80
CA VAL A 115 -3.59 -2.76 17.58
C VAL A 115 -2.19 -2.19 17.81
N LYS A 116 -1.32 -2.23 16.80
CA LYS A 116 0.09 -1.83 16.86
C LYS A 116 0.43 -0.69 15.89
N MET A 117 1.65 -0.20 15.97
CA MET A 117 2.21 0.83 15.10
C MET A 117 3.08 0.20 14.02
N VAL A 118 2.93 0.68 12.79
CA VAL A 118 3.91 0.60 11.71
C VAL A 118 4.18 2.01 11.20
N ILE A 119 5.43 2.31 10.85
CA ILE A 119 5.80 3.60 10.28
C ILE A 119 6.03 3.41 8.78
N ASN A 120 5.42 4.28 7.96
CA ASN A 120 5.77 4.46 6.55
C ASN A 120 6.74 5.63 6.41
N TYR A 121 8.02 5.31 6.22
CA TYR A 121 9.07 6.29 5.98
C TYR A 121 8.98 6.81 4.54
N ASN A 122 8.53 8.06 4.41
CA ASN A 122 8.30 8.70 3.13
C ASN A 122 9.53 9.48 2.65
N LEU A 123 10.18 9.01 1.60
CA LEU A 123 11.39 9.56 1.00
C LEU A 123 11.21 10.96 0.39
N ALA A 124 9.98 11.40 0.12
CA ALA A 124 9.73 12.65 -0.61
C ALA A 124 10.34 13.88 0.08
N HIS A 125 10.40 13.90 1.41
CA HIS A 125 10.96 15.02 2.17
C HIS A 125 12.48 15.18 2.02
N LEU A 126 13.17 14.14 1.56
CA LEU A 126 14.61 14.19 1.23
C LEU A 126 14.86 14.89 -0.12
N ALA A 127 13.79 15.21 -0.85
CA ALA A 127 13.79 15.98 -2.10
C ALA A 127 14.80 15.44 -3.12
N ALA A 128 14.89 14.12 -3.27
CA ALA A 128 15.78 13.48 -4.25
C ALA A 128 15.32 13.82 -5.68
N THR A 129 16.27 14.17 -6.55
CA THR A 129 16.04 14.43 -7.98
C THR A 129 17.14 13.77 -8.80
N ASN A 130 16.97 13.64 -10.11
CA ASN A 130 18.03 13.06 -10.95
C ASN A 130 19.34 13.87 -10.88
N ALA A 131 19.26 15.19 -10.67
CA ALA A 131 20.43 16.06 -10.50
C ALA A 131 21.00 16.05 -9.07
N ALA A 132 20.19 15.69 -8.08
CA ALA A 132 20.57 15.60 -6.67
C ALA A 132 20.03 14.29 -6.06
N PRO A 133 20.61 13.14 -6.44
CA PRO A 133 20.11 11.82 -6.08
C PRO A 133 20.24 11.54 -4.57
N LEU A 134 19.63 10.44 -4.11
CA LEU A 134 19.66 9.97 -2.73
C LEU A 134 21.01 9.30 -2.37
N THR A 135 22.06 10.11 -2.43
CA THR A 135 23.45 9.76 -2.13
C THR A 135 24.05 10.81 -1.18
N GLY A 136 25.29 10.59 -0.74
CA GLY A 136 26.02 11.54 0.11
C GLY A 136 25.22 11.99 1.34
N ALA A 137 25.11 13.30 1.53
CA ALA A 137 24.41 13.90 2.68
C ALA A 137 22.95 13.45 2.82
N LYS A 138 22.20 13.32 1.72
CA LYS A 138 20.78 12.89 1.77
C LYS A 138 20.64 11.47 2.30
N ARG A 139 21.55 10.57 1.89
CA ARG A 139 21.57 9.20 2.40
C ARG A 139 21.95 9.15 3.87
N VAL A 140 22.90 9.99 4.30
CA VAL A 140 23.26 10.12 5.72
C VAL A 140 22.08 10.61 6.55
N THR A 141 21.34 11.63 6.09
CA THR A 141 20.11 12.10 6.73
C THR A 141 19.10 10.98 6.89
N LEU A 142 18.81 10.26 5.80
CA LEU A 142 17.89 9.12 5.82
C LEU A 142 18.30 8.08 6.87
N ILE A 143 19.57 7.68 6.91
CA ILE A 143 20.05 6.67 7.85
C ILE A 143 19.91 7.16 9.29
N ASN A 144 20.25 8.43 9.57
CA ASN A 144 20.17 8.99 10.92
C ASN A 144 18.72 9.08 11.42
N GLU A 145 17.80 9.53 10.56
CA GLU A 145 16.38 9.58 10.89
C GLU A 145 15.81 8.18 11.12
N PHE A 146 16.17 7.22 10.28
CA PHE A 146 15.73 5.83 10.43
C PHE A 146 16.31 5.21 11.72
N LYS A 147 17.58 5.44 12.06
CA LYS A 147 18.18 5.03 13.35
C LYS A 147 17.42 5.61 14.54
N ARG A 148 17.02 6.90 14.47
CA ARG A 148 16.23 7.56 15.52
C ARG A 148 14.87 6.88 15.70
N LEU A 149 14.13 6.68 14.61
CA LEU A 149 12.83 6.00 14.64
C LEU A 149 12.95 4.57 15.16
N ALA A 150 13.93 3.82 14.67
CA ALA A 150 14.17 2.44 15.09
C ALA A 150 14.47 2.34 16.59
N THR A 151 15.39 3.16 17.09
CA THR A 151 15.77 3.19 18.52
C THR A 151 14.59 3.60 19.42
N THR A 152 13.71 4.48 18.92
CA THR A 152 12.59 4.99 19.71
C THR A 152 11.41 4.01 19.74
N HIS A 153 11.10 3.38 18.61
CA HIS A 153 9.83 2.65 18.44
C HIS A 153 9.97 1.13 18.24
N PHE A 154 11.00 0.63 17.54
CA PHE A 154 10.93 -0.72 16.97
C PHE A 154 10.96 -1.85 18.01
N ASN A 155 11.57 -1.61 19.17
CA ASN A 155 11.61 -2.58 20.28
C ASN A 155 10.49 -2.37 21.32
N GLN A 156 9.50 -1.53 21.02
CA GLN A 156 8.43 -1.21 21.96
C GLN A 156 7.26 -2.17 21.77
N ALA A 157 6.60 -2.55 22.86
CA ALA A 157 5.47 -3.50 22.83
C ALA A 157 4.27 -3.01 21.98
N TYR A 158 4.19 -1.71 21.67
CA TYR A 158 3.16 -1.14 20.80
C TYR A 158 3.54 -1.18 19.31
N TYR A 159 4.76 -1.56 18.95
CA TYR A 159 5.20 -1.64 17.56
C TYR A 159 4.91 -3.02 16.99
N TYR A 160 4.51 -3.07 15.72
CA TYR A 160 4.15 -4.32 15.08
C TYR A 160 5.42 -5.07 14.62
N THR A 161 5.45 -6.36 14.89
CA THR A 161 6.50 -7.25 14.41
C THR A 161 5.88 -8.45 13.71
N VAL A 162 6.52 -8.92 12.64
CA VAL A 162 6.23 -10.22 12.02
C VAL A 162 7.45 -11.11 12.19
N ASP A 163 7.26 -12.32 12.73
CA ASP A 163 8.35 -13.25 13.03
C ASP A 163 9.51 -12.63 13.85
N GLY A 164 9.17 -11.73 14.77
CA GLY A 164 10.13 -10.99 15.60
C GLY A 164 10.84 -9.83 14.90
N GLN A 165 10.57 -9.58 13.61
CA GLN A 165 11.13 -8.47 12.85
C GLN A 165 10.18 -7.25 12.89
N PRO A 166 10.65 -6.06 13.28
CA PRO A 166 9.83 -4.85 13.24
C PRO A 166 9.47 -4.50 11.78
N VAL A 167 8.17 -4.32 11.52
CA VAL A 167 7.68 -4.01 10.18
C VAL A 167 7.74 -2.52 9.92
N VAL A 168 8.24 -2.13 8.76
CA VAL A 168 8.36 -0.73 8.33
C VAL A 168 8.08 -0.62 6.85
N LEU A 169 7.39 0.46 6.45
CA LEU A 169 7.19 0.79 5.04
C LEU A 169 8.23 1.81 4.58
N ILE A 170 8.67 1.69 3.32
CA ILE A 170 9.46 2.71 2.63
C ILE A 170 8.72 3.12 1.36
N SER A 171 8.42 4.41 1.25
CA SER A 171 7.60 4.97 0.16
C SER A 171 8.21 6.24 -0.43
N PRO A 172 7.98 6.55 -1.72
CA PRO A 172 7.53 5.63 -2.76
C PRO A 172 8.71 4.86 -3.39
N LEU A 173 8.47 3.65 -3.89
CA LEU A 173 9.38 2.91 -4.76
C LEU A 173 9.25 3.31 -6.24
N ASN A 174 8.13 3.91 -6.63
CA ASN A 174 7.81 4.38 -7.97
C ASN A 174 7.89 5.91 -8.06
N LEU A 175 9.09 6.43 -8.33
CA LEU A 175 9.28 7.86 -8.54
C LEU A 175 8.78 8.29 -9.93
N PRO A 176 8.29 9.54 -10.08
CA PRO A 176 7.87 10.06 -11.38
C PRO A 176 9.04 10.06 -12.38
N ALA A 177 8.73 10.09 -13.67
CA ALA A 177 9.73 9.93 -14.74
C ALA A 177 10.92 10.91 -14.66
N ASN A 178 10.69 12.13 -14.17
CA ASN A 178 11.74 13.15 -13.98
C ASN A 178 12.63 12.91 -12.73
N ALA A 179 12.32 11.90 -11.91
CA ALA A 179 13.06 11.52 -10.71
C ALA A 179 13.34 10.00 -10.64
N SER A 180 13.05 9.24 -11.70
CA SER A 180 13.12 7.78 -11.71
C SER A 180 14.52 7.21 -11.48
N ALA A 181 15.57 7.98 -11.79
CA ALA A 181 16.97 7.61 -11.57
C ALA A 181 17.55 8.24 -10.28
N SER A 182 16.73 8.96 -9.51
CA SER A 182 17.21 9.69 -8.32
C SER A 182 17.47 8.78 -7.12
N VAL A 183 16.97 7.54 -7.14
CA VAL A 183 17.14 6.57 -6.06
C VAL A 183 17.57 5.22 -6.63
N ASP A 184 18.74 4.75 -6.21
CA ASP A 184 19.13 3.35 -6.34
C ASP A 184 18.69 2.60 -5.09
N PHE A 185 17.53 1.93 -5.18
CA PHE A 185 16.94 1.22 -4.04
C PHE A 185 17.80 0.06 -3.56
N ASN A 186 18.57 -0.61 -4.43
CA ASN A 186 19.48 -1.67 -3.97
C ASN A 186 20.55 -1.10 -3.05
N ALA A 187 21.18 0.01 -3.45
CA ALA A 187 22.19 0.67 -2.64
C ALA A 187 21.62 1.30 -1.36
N VAL A 188 20.42 1.90 -1.44
CA VAL A 188 19.78 2.56 -0.29
C VAL A 188 19.31 1.55 0.75
N ILE A 189 18.61 0.48 0.33
CA ILE A 189 18.14 -0.55 1.27
C ILE A 189 19.32 -1.33 1.86
N ALA A 190 20.36 -1.64 1.08
CA ALA A 190 21.57 -2.27 1.61
C ALA A 190 22.24 -1.41 2.70
N ALA A 191 22.35 -0.09 2.48
CA ALA A 191 22.92 0.83 3.46
C ALA A 191 22.05 0.94 4.73
N LEU A 192 20.72 0.97 4.57
CA LEU A 192 19.78 0.93 5.68
C LEU A 192 19.92 -0.35 6.52
N ARG A 193 19.96 -1.51 5.87
CA ARG A 193 20.15 -2.80 6.57
C ARG A 193 21.47 -2.85 7.31
N ALA A 194 22.57 -2.40 6.71
CA ALA A 194 23.86 -2.33 7.39
C ALA A 194 23.77 -1.45 8.64
N ALA A 195 23.16 -0.27 8.53
CA ALA A 195 22.94 0.64 9.64
C ALA A 195 22.03 0.08 10.75
N MET A 196 21.02 -0.73 10.41
CA MET A 196 20.16 -1.38 11.40
C MET A 196 20.83 -2.58 12.07
N ASN A 197 21.66 -3.32 11.33
CA ASN A 197 22.46 -4.41 11.89
C ASN A 197 23.44 -3.91 12.96
N GLU A 198 24.02 -2.71 12.79
CA GLU A 198 24.84 -2.07 13.84
C GLU A 198 24.06 -1.83 15.15
N LEU A 199 22.73 -1.69 15.07
CA LEU A 199 21.84 -1.56 16.22
C LEU A 199 21.29 -2.91 16.71
N GLY A 200 21.66 -4.02 16.07
CA GLY A 200 21.08 -5.34 16.34
C GLY A 200 19.61 -5.48 15.90
N ILE A 201 19.15 -4.64 14.97
CA ILE A 201 17.77 -4.62 14.48
C ILE A 201 17.74 -5.17 13.06
N ASN A 202 16.86 -6.14 12.79
CA ASN A 202 16.61 -6.66 11.45
C ASN A 202 15.15 -6.40 11.04
N PRO A 203 14.85 -5.25 10.41
CA PRO A 203 13.48 -4.90 10.05
C PRO A 203 12.97 -5.72 8.86
N TYR A 204 11.66 -5.97 8.85
CA TYR A 204 10.92 -6.46 7.70
C TYR A 204 10.40 -5.25 6.91
N ILE A 205 11.01 -5.00 5.75
CA ILE A 205 10.80 -3.80 4.94
C ILE A 205 9.77 -4.10 3.86
N ILE A 206 8.63 -3.42 3.93
CA ILE A 206 7.61 -3.37 2.88
C ILE A 206 7.89 -2.14 2.00
N GLY A 207 8.17 -2.36 0.72
CA GLY A 207 8.32 -1.29 -0.26
C GLY A 207 6.97 -0.89 -0.85
N GLU A 208 6.61 0.39 -0.75
CA GLU A 208 5.33 0.88 -1.23
C GLU A 208 5.44 1.46 -2.64
N ILE A 209 4.59 0.98 -3.56
CA ILE A 209 4.34 1.60 -4.86
C ILE A 209 3.01 2.37 -4.77
N THR A 210 3.03 3.67 -5.04
CA THR A 210 1.88 4.56 -4.83
C THR A 210 0.80 4.52 -5.91
N SER A 211 0.89 3.56 -6.83
CA SER A 211 -0.03 3.41 -7.96
C SER A 211 -0.13 1.95 -8.39
N GLY A 212 -1.35 1.46 -8.55
CA GLY A 212 -1.67 0.13 -9.07
C GLY A 212 -1.56 0.01 -10.59
N TRP A 213 -2.02 -1.14 -11.09
CA TRP A 213 -2.27 -1.48 -12.50
C TRP A 213 -1.07 -1.64 -13.43
N LEU A 214 0.09 -1.07 -13.10
CA LEU A 214 1.30 -1.28 -13.89
C LEU A 214 1.95 -2.64 -13.58
N PRO A 215 2.55 -3.31 -14.58
CA PRO A 215 3.06 -4.66 -14.40
C PRO A 215 4.32 -4.68 -13.52
N PRO A 216 4.54 -5.77 -12.75
CA PRO A 216 5.65 -5.89 -11.81
C PRO A 216 7.04 -5.65 -12.42
N GLN A 217 7.24 -6.04 -13.69
CA GLN A 217 8.53 -5.90 -14.36
C GLN A 217 9.03 -4.45 -14.44
N ARG A 218 8.14 -3.45 -14.39
CA ARG A 218 8.54 -2.03 -14.35
C ARG A 218 9.30 -1.66 -13.08
N TYR A 219 9.05 -2.38 -11.99
CA TYR A 219 9.57 -2.07 -10.66
C TYR A 219 10.56 -3.11 -10.14
N ARG A 220 10.86 -4.14 -10.95
CA ARG A 220 11.66 -5.32 -10.58
C ARG A 220 12.91 -4.98 -9.76
N SER A 221 13.70 -4.01 -10.22
CA SER A 221 14.97 -3.66 -9.55
C SER A 221 14.74 -3.13 -8.13
N ALA A 222 13.73 -2.28 -7.93
CA ALA A 222 13.40 -1.70 -6.63
C ALA A 222 12.73 -2.73 -5.71
N VAL A 223 11.79 -3.52 -6.25
CA VAL A 223 11.06 -4.56 -5.50
C VAL A 223 12.00 -5.63 -4.96
N LYS A 224 13.02 -6.03 -5.73
CA LYS A 224 14.03 -7.01 -5.27
C LYS A 224 14.93 -6.53 -4.12
N ALA A 225 14.88 -5.25 -3.77
CA ALA A 225 15.69 -4.69 -2.68
C ALA A 225 15.02 -4.84 -1.31
N VAL A 226 13.71 -5.11 -1.26
CA VAL A 226 12.88 -5.12 -0.04
C VAL A 226 12.37 -6.53 0.30
N ASP A 227 11.80 -6.73 1.48
CA ASP A 227 11.26 -8.04 1.90
C ASP A 227 9.86 -8.29 1.36
N ALA A 228 9.08 -7.22 1.17
CA ALA A 228 7.75 -7.25 0.63
C ALA A 228 7.47 -6.05 -0.28
N VAL A 229 6.47 -6.15 -1.15
CA VAL A 229 5.94 -5.01 -1.91
C VAL A 229 4.44 -4.87 -1.72
N ASP A 230 4.00 -3.63 -1.52
CA ASP A 230 2.60 -3.24 -1.60
C ASP A 230 2.38 -2.27 -2.77
N LEU A 231 1.15 -2.24 -3.29
CA LEU A 231 0.68 -1.18 -4.17
C LEU A 231 -0.54 -0.53 -3.52
N ASN A 232 -0.42 0.71 -3.07
CA ASN A 232 -1.40 1.26 -2.13
C ASN A 232 -2.66 1.84 -2.77
N ASN A 233 -2.69 2.08 -4.08
CA ASN A 233 -3.79 2.78 -4.75
C ASN A 233 -4.23 2.08 -6.03
N TRP A 234 -5.43 1.52 -6.02
CA TRP A 234 -6.04 0.83 -7.16
C TRP A 234 -7.16 1.61 -7.86
N ALA A 235 -7.36 2.89 -7.50
CA ALA A 235 -8.29 3.76 -8.23
C ALA A 235 -7.97 3.78 -9.73
N THR A 236 -9.00 3.97 -10.55
CA THR A 236 -8.84 3.84 -12.01
C THR A 236 -9.76 4.77 -12.79
N ASP A 237 -9.25 5.30 -13.89
CA ASP A 237 -9.98 6.04 -14.93
C ASP A 237 -10.33 5.14 -16.14
N ASN A 238 -10.10 3.84 -16.03
CA ASN A 238 -10.45 2.86 -17.05
C ASN A 238 -11.80 2.21 -16.71
N TYR A 239 -12.71 2.20 -17.70
CA TYR A 239 -14.09 1.72 -17.53
C TYR A 239 -14.15 0.23 -17.19
N ASP A 240 -13.41 -0.61 -17.91
CA ASP A 240 -13.45 -2.06 -17.69
C ASP A 240 -12.92 -2.42 -16.31
N ARG A 241 -11.83 -1.76 -15.87
CA ARG A 241 -11.29 -1.93 -14.51
C ARG A 241 -12.24 -1.46 -13.42
N SER A 242 -13.10 -0.47 -13.67
CA SER A 242 -14.03 0.00 -12.65
C SER A 242 -15.27 -0.90 -12.55
N VAL A 243 -15.80 -1.35 -13.70
CA VAL A 243 -16.99 -2.22 -13.75
C VAL A 243 -16.67 -3.63 -13.26
N PHE A 244 -15.53 -4.19 -13.66
CA PHE A 244 -15.11 -5.55 -13.32
C PHE A 244 -13.98 -5.54 -12.28
N PHE A 245 -14.04 -4.61 -11.34
CA PHE A 245 -12.91 -4.29 -10.45
C PHE A 245 -12.34 -5.51 -9.71
N PRO A 246 -13.14 -6.35 -9.02
CA PRO A 246 -12.59 -7.49 -8.29
C PRO A 246 -11.85 -8.48 -9.19
N SER A 247 -12.39 -8.84 -10.36
CA SER A 247 -11.76 -9.83 -11.25
C SER A 247 -10.52 -9.27 -11.94
N PHE A 248 -10.50 -7.98 -12.27
CA PHE A 248 -9.31 -7.30 -12.76
C PHE A 248 -8.21 -7.22 -11.70
N SER A 249 -8.57 -6.95 -10.44
CA SER A 249 -7.63 -7.01 -9.34
C SER A 249 -7.08 -8.43 -9.15
N ASP A 250 -7.92 -9.47 -9.16
CA ASP A 250 -7.47 -10.86 -8.98
C ASP A 250 -6.47 -11.29 -10.07
N MET A 251 -6.76 -11.01 -11.35
CA MET A 251 -5.83 -11.31 -12.44
C MET A 251 -4.52 -10.51 -12.32
N ASN A 252 -4.61 -9.22 -12.02
CA ASN A 252 -3.42 -8.38 -11.88
C ASN A 252 -2.55 -8.84 -10.70
N TRP A 253 -3.18 -9.18 -9.58
CA TRP A 253 -2.51 -9.61 -8.36
C TRP A 253 -1.92 -11.00 -8.49
N GLN A 254 -2.50 -11.88 -9.30
CA GLN A 254 -1.87 -13.15 -9.64
C GLN A 254 -0.51 -12.92 -10.35
N HIS A 255 -0.45 -11.98 -11.31
CA HIS A 255 0.82 -11.63 -11.96
C HIS A 255 1.85 -11.02 -11.00
N TRP A 256 1.40 -10.23 -10.02
CA TRP A 256 2.27 -9.71 -8.97
C TRP A 256 2.76 -10.83 -8.06
N THR A 257 1.89 -11.74 -7.62
CA THR A 257 2.20 -12.89 -6.78
C THR A 257 3.20 -13.82 -7.46
N ASP A 258 2.99 -14.15 -8.75
CA ASP A 258 3.91 -15.00 -9.53
C ASP A 258 5.30 -14.36 -9.64
N SER A 259 5.34 -13.05 -9.92
CA SER A 259 6.60 -12.31 -10.10
C SER A 259 7.38 -12.18 -8.79
N THR A 260 6.69 -11.82 -7.71
CA THR A 260 7.29 -11.62 -6.38
C THR A 260 7.75 -12.93 -5.77
N THR A 261 6.99 -14.02 -5.94
CA THR A 261 7.42 -15.39 -5.60
C THR A 261 8.74 -15.74 -6.30
N ALA A 262 8.84 -15.50 -7.62
CA ALA A 262 10.08 -15.74 -8.38
C ALA A 262 11.25 -14.84 -7.93
N TRP A 263 10.97 -13.75 -7.21
CA TRP A 263 11.96 -12.81 -6.69
C TRP A 263 12.28 -13.03 -5.21
N GLN A 264 11.59 -13.96 -4.54
CA GLN A 264 11.66 -14.16 -3.09
C GLN A 264 11.33 -12.88 -2.32
N VAL A 265 10.33 -12.14 -2.82
CA VAL A 265 9.76 -10.95 -2.19
C VAL A 265 8.32 -11.27 -1.89
N ASP A 266 7.82 -10.84 -0.74
CA ASP A 266 6.43 -11.07 -0.39
C ASP A 266 5.49 -10.09 -1.09
N PHE A 267 4.30 -10.54 -1.48
CA PHE A 267 3.27 -9.65 -1.99
C PHE A 267 2.28 -9.29 -0.87
N VAL A 268 2.06 -8.00 -0.67
CA VAL A 268 1.15 -7.46 0.34
C VAL A 268 -0.02 -6.79 -0.39
N PRO A 269 -1.17 -7.48 -0.53
CA PRO A 269 -2.35 -6.88 -1.14
C PRO A 269 -2.82 -5.65 -0.37
N CYS A 270 -3.25 -4.61 -1.08
CA CYS A 270 -3.84 -3.42 -0.48
C CYS A 270 -5.25 -3.20 -1.00
N ILE A 271 -6.24 -3.26 -0.11
CA ILE A 271 -7.68 -3.14 -0.42
C ILE A 271 -8.28 -1.86 0.11
N PHE A 272 -9.52 -1.57 -0.26
CA PHE A 272 -10.33 -0.49 0.31
C PHE A 272 -11.83 -0.86 0.32
N PRO A 273 -12.62 -0.31 1.26
CA PRO A 273 -14.06 -0.57 1.36
C PRO A 273 -14.90 0.04 0.22
N GLY A 274 -14.33 1.02 -0.48
CA GLY A 274 -14.89 1.71 -1.64
C GLY A 274 -13.96 2.87 -2.01
N TYR A 275 -14.22 3.53 -3.14
CA TYR A 275 -13.44 4.68 -3.59
C TYR A 275 -14.33 5.72 -4.24
N ASN A 276 -14.32 6.94 -3.74
CA ASN A 276 -14.97 8.08 -4.39
C ASN A 276 -14.31 9.37 -3.94
N ASP A 277 -13.54 9.97 -4.85
CA ASP A 277 -12.88 11.26 -4.67
C ASP A 277 -13.68 12.43 -5.26
N LYS A 278 -14.81 12.20 -5.92
CA LYS A 278 -15.56 13.25 -6.63
C LYS A 278 -16.22 14.24 -5.69
N THR A 279 -16.50 13.84 -4.45
CA THR A 279 -16.98 14.79 -3.44
C THR A 279 -15.88 15.80 -3.09
N PHE A 280 -14.63 15.35 -2.98
CA PHE A 280 -13.48 16.22 -2.72
C PHE A 280 -13.00 16.97 -3.97
N ASN A 281 -12.91 16.29 -5.10
CA ASN A 281 -12.46 16.78 -6.40
C ASN A 281 -13.48 16.44 -7.50
N PRO A 282 -14.50 17.31 -7.72
CA PRO A 282 -15.55 17.06 -8.71
C PRO A 282 -15.05 16.90 -10.16
N ALA A 283 -13.84 17.35 -10.47
CA ALA A 283 -13.22 17.23 -11.79
C ALA A 283 -12.45 15.92 -11.98
N SER A 284 -12.39 15.04 -10.97
CA SER A 284 -11.67 13.77 -11.08
C SER A 284 -12.23 12.89 -12.19
N SER A 285 -11.32 12.32 -13.00
CA SER A 285 -11.63 11.34 -14.03
C SER A 285 -11.66 9.90 -13.51
N LEU A 286 -11.27 9.68 -12.25
CA LEU A 286 -11.28 8.35 -11.63
C LEU A 286 -12.72 7.89 -11.41
N TYR A 287 -13.03 6.64 -11.70
CA TYR A 287 -14.36 6.06 -11.47
C TYR A 287 -14.65 5.90 -9.97
N ASP A 288 -15.92 6.02 -9.62
CA ASP A 288 -16.40 5.63 -8.29
C ASP A 288 -16.43 4.10 -8.24
N ILE A 289 -15.82 3.54 -7.20
CA ILE A 289 -15.90 2.11 -6.89
C ILE A 289 -16.83 1.99 -5.69
N GLY A 290 -18.10 1.71 -5.99
CA GLY A 290 -19.20 1.82 -5.05
C GLY A 290 -19.00 0.97 -3.80
N ARG A 291 -19.03 1.63 -2.64
CA ARG A 291 -19.00 0.97 -1.33
C ARG A 291 -20.23 0.08 -1.14
N SER A 292 -20.02 -1.21 -0.91
CA SER A 292 -21.05 -2.14 -0.46
C SER A 292 -20.43 -3.32 0.29
N ALA A 293 -21.23 -3.99 1.12
CA ALA A 293 -20.78 -5.21 1.81
C ALA A 293 -20.37 -6.32 0.82
N ALA A 294 -21.09 -6.45 -0.29
CA ALA A 294 -20.77 -7.40 -1.35
C ALA A 294 -19.41 -7.07 -2.01
N PHE A 295 -19.23 -5.84 -2.48
CA PHE A 295 -17.97 -5.38 -3.07
C PHE A 295 -16.79 -5.61 -2.12
N TYR A 296 -16.91 -5.18 -0.86
CA TYR A 296 -15.81 -5.29 0.08
C TYR A 296 -15.49 -6.76 0.40
N THR A 297 -16.50 -7.61 0.51
CA THR A 297 -16.33 -9.06 0.71
C THR A 297 -15.61 -9.71 -0.47
N ASP A 298 -16.03 -9.41 -1.70
CA ASP A 298 -15.36 -9.90 -2.91
C ASP A 298 -13.90 -9.43 -2.95
N TYR A 299 -13.64 -8.16 -2.64
CA TYR A 299 -12.27 -7.64 -2.63
C TYR A 299 -11.40 -8.25 -1.51
N CYS A 300 -12.00 -8.58 -0.36
CA CYS A 300 -11.33 -9.36 0.68
C CYS A 300 -11.00 -10.78 0.21
N HIS A 301 -11.88 -11.42 -0.57
CA HIS A 301 -11.57 -12.72 -1.19
C HIS A 301 -10.43 -12.60 -2.19
N VAL A 302 -10.41 -11.56 -3.03
CA VAL A 302 -9.27 -11.28 -3.93
C VAL A 302 -7.97 -11.13 -3.14
N ALA A 303 -7.97 -10.37 -2.04
CA ALA A 303 -6.79 -10.26 -1.18
C ALA A 303 -6.34 -11.62 -0.65
N LYS A 304 -7.25 -12.42 -0.10
CA LYS A 304 -6.94 -13.76 0.44
C LYS A 304 -6.35 -14.72 -0.59
N ARG A 305 -6.78 -14.62 -1.85
CA ARG A 305 -6.27 -15.43 -2.97
C ARG A 305 -4.83 -15.08 -3.35
N ASN A 306 -4.40 -13.86 -3.02
CA ASN A 306 -3.12 -13.28 -3.42
C ASN A 306 -2.23 -12.93 -2.22
N LEU A 307 -2.48 -13.51 -1.04
CA LEU A 307 -1.64 -13.27 0.13
C LEU A 307 -0.26 -13.86 -0.07
N GLY A 308 0.74 -13.08 0.32
CA GLY A 308 2.10 -13.55 0.52
C GLY A 308 2.27 -14.50 1.72
N GLU A 309 3.50 -14.98 1.91
CA GLU A 309 3.93 -15.86 3.00
C GLU A 309 3.62 -15.28 4.37
N LYS A 310 3.84 -13.97 4.57
CA LYS A 310 3.59 -13.31 5.87
C LYS A 310 2.11 -13.00 6.10
N ARG A 311 1.24 -13.32 5.13
CA ARG A 311 -0.22 -13.16 5.21
C ARG A 311 -0.61 -11.74 5.66
N ILE A 312 0.07 -10.72 5.14
CA ILE A 312 -0.22 -9.32 5.43
C ILE A 312 -1.17 -8.79 4.36
N VAL A 313 -2.22 -8.09 4.79
CA VAL A 313 -3.08 -7.27 3.94
C VAL A 313 -3.11 -5.85 4.49
N LEU A 314 -3.03 -4.86 3.60
CA LEU A 314 -3.20 -3.46 3.96
C LEU A 314 -4.58 -2.96 3.51
N ILE A 315 -5.15 -2.05 4.29
CA ILE A 315 -6.39 -1.36 3.97
C ILE A 315 -6.05 0.12 3.78
N ASN A 316 -6.21 0.61 2.56
CA ASN A 316 -6.19 2.04 2.25
C ASN A 316 -7.62 2.56 2.28
N SER A 317 -8.18 2.96 3.41
CA SER A 317 -7.49 3.47 4.61
C SER A 317 -8.30 3.26 5.89
N TRP A 318 -7.69 3.58 7.03
CA TRP A 318 -8.43 3.77 8.27
C TRP A 318 -9.45 4.91 8.11
N ASN A 319 -9.02 6.12 7.73
CA ASN A 319 -9.84 7.33 7.87
C ASN A 319 -9.69 8.38 6.76
N ASN A 320 -9.42 7.97 5.51
CA ASN A 320 -9.37 8.92 4.39
C ASN A 320 -10.75 9.14 3.76
N PHE A 321 -11.56 9.99 4.40
CA PHE A 321 -12.92 10.34 3.95
C PHE A 321 -12.97 11.12 2.63
N GLN A 322 -11.93 11.90 2.31
CA GLN A 322 -11.83 12.64 1.04
C GLN A 322 -11.74 11.74 -0.20
N MET A 323 -11.23 10.52 -0.02
CA MET A 323 -11.11 9.52 -1.09
C MET A 323 -12.24 8.48 -1.03
N GLY A 324 -13.17 8.59 -0.06
CA GLY A 324 -14.22 7.62 0.16
C GLY A 324 -13.74 6.25 0.69
N THR A 325 -12.46 6.13 1.08
CA THR A 325 -11.84 4.84 1.41
C THR A 325 -11.80 4.50 2.90
N ALA A 326 -12.41 5.32 3.76
CA ALA A 326 -12.36 5.14 5.21
C ALA A 326 -13.00 3.83 5.68
N LEU A 327 -12.27 3.07 6.50
CA LEU A 327 -12.75 1.92 7.26
C LEU A 327 -13.41 2.34 8.59
N GLU A 328 -12.98 3.48 9.14
CA GLU A 328 -13.49 4.10 10.37
C GLU A 328 -15.02 4.23 10.33
N PRO A 329 -15.73 3.96 11.44
CA PRO A 329 -17.16 4.15 11.52
C PRO A 329 -17.64 5.53 11.07
N ALA A 330 -18.70 5.52 10.26
CA ALA A 330 -19.38 6.71 9.77
C ALA A 330 -20.89 6.60 10.02
N GLN A 331 -21.61 7.71 10.00
CA GLN A 331 -23.06 7.74 10.23
C GLN A 331 -23.82 6.84 9.24
N GLU A 332 -23.31 6.69 8.03
CA GLU A 332 -23.95 5.96 6.93
C GLU A 332 -23.83 4.43 7.07
N TYR A 333 -22.84 3.93 7.83
CA TYR A 333 -22.56 2.49 7.91
C TYR A 333 -22.13 1.95 9.28
N GLY A 334 -22.01 2.81 10.30
CA GLY A 334 -21.61 2.42 11.66
C GLY A 334 -20.35 1.55 11.66
N THR A 335 -20.41 0.43 12.36
CA THR A 335 -19.30 -0.53 12.50
C THR A 335 -19.27 -1.63 11.43
N THR A 336 -20.17 -1.59 10.45
CA THR A 336 -20.35 -2.68 9.46
C THR A 336 -19.03 -3.11 8.80
N TYR A 337 -18.19 -2.16 8.37
CA TYR A 337 -16.94 -2.51 7.69
C TYR A 337 -15.86 -3.03 8.63
N LEU A 338 -15.89 -2.67 9.92
CA LEU A 338 -15.02 -3.28 10.93
C LEU A 338 -15.40 -4.75 11.14
N GLU A 339 -16.69 -5.03 11.28
CA GLU A 339 -17.21 -6.39 11.45
C GLU A 339 -16.91 -7.27 10.22
N LEU A 340 -17.07 -6.72 9.02
CA LEU A 340 -16.68 -7.38 7.77
C LEU A 340 -15.17 -7.68 7.77
N THR A 341 -14.31 -6.70 8.04
CA THR A 341 -12.86 -6.92 8.12
C THR A 341 -12.51 -8.05 9.07
N ARG A 342 -13.08 -8.04 10.28
CA ARG A 342 -12.85 -9.10 11.27
C ARG A 342 -13.30 -10.46 10.72
N SER A 343 -14.53 -10.55 10.21
CA SER A 343 -15.08 -11.82 9.70
C SER A 343 -14.30 -12.38 8.50
N GLN A 344 -13.70 -11.51 7.68
CA GLN A 344 -12.99 -11.91 6.47
C GLN A 344 -11.56 -12.34 6.74
N PHE A 345 -10.93 -11.83 7.81
CA PHE A 345 -9.48 -11.96 8.04
C PHE A 345 -9.08 -12.57 9.37
N LYS A 346 -10.03 -12.80 10.29
CA LYS A 346 -9.76 -13.43 11.59
C LYS A 346 -10.56 -14.73 11.72
N VAL A 347 -9.93 -15.75 12.28
CA VAL A 347 -10.58 -17.01 12.70
C VAL A 347 -11.39 -16.70 13.95
N ASN A 348 -12.68 -17.01 13.91
CA ASN A 348 -13.61 -16.77 15.01
C ASN A 348 -13.42 -17.76 16.17
#